data_AF-A0A7J4UI13-F1
#
_entry.id   AF-A0A7J4UI13-F1
#
_cell.length_a   1.000
_cell.length_b   1.000
_cell.length_c   1.000
_cell.angle_alpha   90.00
_cell.angle_beta   90.00
_cell.angle_gamma   90.00
#
_symmetry.space_group_name_H-M   'P 1'
#
loop_
_entity.id
_entity.type
_entity.pdbx_description
1 polymer ?
#
loop_
_entity_poly.entity_id
_entity_poly.type
_entity_poly.pdbx_seq_one_letter_code
_entity_poly.pdbx_strand_id
1 'polypeptide(L)'
;MASIKVRGYELPVFDMKQASSRKALQLKNTIINNLKKLNVHEDFITVKEEAIVIKRAPASVSWYMDGQNLYYSYTIHNFIQNLYIVSSIIELEVNAVLSGEKSRDECVNGFMEDKEIEVHRKKARELLGVSKDCYDFDLISKKYKDLSKTHHPDMDGDLEMFQSINNAHKMLKRELC
;
A
#
# COMPACT_ATOMS: atom_id res chain seq x y z
N MET A 1 -7.16 11.09 -22.14
CA MET A 1 -6.09 10.31 -21.49
C MET A 1 -6.73 9.54 -20.36
N ALA A 2 -6.43 8.25 -20.20
CA ALA A 2 -7.00 7.48 -19.08
C ALA A 2 -6.46 8.04 -17.75
N SER A 3 -7.34 8.21 -16.76
CA SER A 3 -7.00 8.64 -15.40
C SER A 3 -7.37 7.53 -14.40
N ILE A 4 -6.60 7.43 -13.33
CA ILE A 4 -6.85 6.50 -12.22
C ILE A 4 -7.19 7.35 -10.99
N LYS A 5 -8.27 7.00 -10.31
CA LYS A 5 -8.66 7.67 -9.06
C LYS A 5 -8.04 6.94 -7.87
N VAL A 6 -7.13 7.60 -7.15
CA VAL A 6 -6.46 7.04 -5.96
C VAL A 6 -6.53 8.07 -4.83
N ARG A 7 -7.06 7.67 -3.66
CA ARG A 7 -7.28 8.55 -2.50
C ARG A 7 -8.00 9.88 -2.82
N GLY A 8 -8.91 9.87 -3.79
CA GLY A 8 -9.66 11.06 -4.20
C GLY A 8 -8.96 11.94 -5.24
N TYR A 9 -7.68 11.66 -5.55
CA TYR A 9 -6.93 12.33 -6.61
C TYR A 9 -7.07 11.62 -7.95
N GLU A 10 -7.16 12.39 -9.02
CA GLU A 10 -7.11 11.86 -10.40
C GLU A 10 -5.68 11.94 -10.91
N LEU A 11 -5.07 10.77 -11.14
CA LEU A 11 -3.71 10.66 -11.65
C LEU A 11 -3.72 10.23 -13.11
N PRO A 12 -2.83 10.78 -13.95
CA PRO A 12 -2.67 10.28 -15.31
C PRO A 12 -2.10 8.85 -15.28
N VAL A 13 -2.57 7.99 -16.20
CA VAL A 13 -2.02 6.63 -16.33
C VAL A 13 -0.55 6.71 -16.73
N PHE A 14 0.29 5.97 -16.00
CA PHE A 14 1.72 5.84 -16.29
C PHE A 14 1.95 5.15 -17.63
N ASP A 15 2.77 5.76 -18.49
CA ASP A 15 3.18 5.17 -19.77
C ASP A 15 4.19 4.03 -19.55
N MET A 16 3.73 2.80 -19.78
CA MET A 16 4.55 1.59 -19.67
C MET A 16 5.76 1.56 -20.59
N LYS A 17 5.81 2.37 -21.67
CA LYS A 17 7.01 2.50 -22.51
C LYS A 17 8.18 3.13 -21.74
N GLN A 18 7.90 3.86 -20.67
CA GLN A 18 8.93 4.46 -19.81
C GLN A 18 9.36 3.52 -18.66
N ALA A 19 8.80 2.31 -18.58
CA ALA A 19 9.08 1.38 -17.51
C ALA A 19 10.54 0.88 -17.58
N SER A 20 11.40 1.40 -16.72
CA SER A 20 12.82 1.02 -16.65
C SER A 20 13.36 1.17 -15.22
N SER A 21 14.43 0.46 -14.90
CA SER A 21 15.09 0.57 -13.59
C SER A 21 15.60 1.99 -13.33
N ARG A 22 16.04 2.70 -14.38
CA ARG A 22 16.39 4.12 -14.29
C ARG A 22 15.19 4.97 -13.86
N LYS A 23 14.01 4.72 -14.44
CA LYS A 23 12.79 5.45 -14.08
C LYS A 23 12.33 5.12 -12.66
N ALA A 24 12.46 3.87 -12.22
CA ALA A 24 12.19 3.48 -10.83
C ALA A 24 13.10 4.24 -9.84
N LEU A 25 14.39 4.37 -10.16
CA LEU A 25 15.33 5.16 -9.35
C LEU A 25 14.98 6.65 -9.35
N GLN A 26 14.57 7.22 -10.48
CA GLN A 26 14.09 8.60 -10.55
C GLN A 26 12.88 8.82 -9.65
N LEU A 27 11.89 7.91 -9.67
CA LEU A 27 10.71 8.00 -8.81
C LEU A 27 11.07 7.90 -7.33
N LYS A 28 11.99 6.99 -6.96
CA LYS A 28 12.54 6.91 -5.61
C LYS A 28 13.17 8.24 -5.18
N ASN A 29 14.00 8.84 -6.02
CA ASN A 29 14.63 10.12 -5.72
C ASN A 29 13.60 11.25 -5.62
N THR A 30 12.54 11.23 -6.44
CA THR A 30 11.43 12.18 -6.32
C THR A 30 10.72 12.06 -4.97
N ILE A 31 10.43 10.83 -4.51
CA ILE A 31 9.85 10.58 -3.18
C ILE A 31 10.75 11.16 -2.09
N ILE A 32 12.04 10.84 -2.10
CA ILE A 32 13.01 11.33 -1.11
C ILE A 32 13.07 12.86 -1.12
N ASN A 33 13.15 13.48 -2.30
CA ASN A 33 13.24 14.93 -2.44
C ASN A 33 11.95 15.64 -1.97
N ASN A 34 10.78 15.05 -2.22
CA ASN A 34 9.52 15.61 -1.74
C ASN A 34 9.39 15.50 -0.22
N LEU A 35 9.77 14.37 0.38
CA LEU A 35 9.78 14.23 1.84
C LEU A 35 10.82 15.13 2.51
N LYS A 36 11.98 15.38 1.87
CA LYS A 36 12.96 16.38 2.33
C LYS A 36 12.37 17.79 2.41
N LYS A 37 11.43 18.17 1.54
CA LYS A 37 10.73 19.47 1.64
C LYS A 37 9.88 19.58 2.91
N LEU A 38 9.44 18.45 3.48
CA LEU A 38 8.75 18.38 4.78
C LEU A 38 9.72 18.25 5.96
N ASN A 39 11.03 18.45 5.74
CA ASN A 39 12.08 18.37 6.76
C ASN A 39 12.33 16.93 7.28
N VAL A 40 12.00 15.91 6.49
CA VAL A 40 12.33 14.51 6.79
C VAL A 40 13.75 14.20 6.29
N HIS A 41 14.60 13.69 7.20
CA HIS A 41 15.96 13.26 6.84
C HIS A 41 15.94 11.97 6.00
N GLU A 42 16.88 11.82 5.07
CA GLU A 42 16.93 10.69 4.13
C GLU A 42 17.07 9.33 4.83
N ASP A 43 17.85 9.27 5.90
CA ASP A 43 18.04 8.04 6.70
C ASP A 43 16.74 7.53 7.35
N PHE A 44 15.75 8.41 7.50
CA PHE A 44 14.44 8.04 8.04
C PHE A 44 13.46 7.59 6.96
N ILE A 45 13.85 7.59 5.68
CA ILE A 45 12.99 7.22 4.55
C ILE A 45 13.43 5.85 4.04
N THR A 46 12.51 4.89 4.04
CA THR A 46 12.72 3.56 3.47
C THR A 46 11.75 3.36 2.32
N VAL A 47 12.30 3.18 1.11
CA VAL A 47 11.54 2.82 -0.09
C VAL A 47 11.88 1.37 -0.42
N LYS A 48 10.89 0.49 -0.51
CA LYS A 48 11.14 -0.90 -0.93
C LYS A 48 11.50 -0.96 -2.39
N GLU A 49 12.60 -1.64 -2.70
CA GLU A 49 13.06 -1.86 -4.07
C GLU A 49 12.70 -3.26 -4.56
N GLU A 50 12.35 -3.35 -5.83
CA GLU A 50 12.16 -4.61 -6.52
C GLU A 50 13.15 -4.70 -7.69
N ALA A 51 13.83 -5.84 -7.79
CA ALA A 51 14.79 -6.08 -8.86
C ALA A 51 14.13 -6.10 -10.25
N ILE A 52 12.86 -6.52 -10.31
CA ILE A 52 12.09 -6.62 -11.55
C ILE A 52 10.98 -5.58 -11.55
N VAL A 53 11.21 -4.50 -12.27
CA VAL A 53 10.36 -3.30 -12.36
C VAL A 53 8.95 -3.57 -12.90
N ILE A 54 8.82 -4.57 -13.78
CA ILE A 54 7.57 -4.95 -14.45
C ILE A 54 6.83 -6.05 -13.66
N LYS A 55 7.43 -6.59 -12.60
CA LYS A 55 6.79 -7.61 -11.77
C LYS A 55 5.59 -7.01 -11.06
N ARG A 56 4.51 -7.79 -10.94
CA ARG A 56 3.37 -7.45 -10.09
C ARG A 56 3.80 -7.58 -8.63
N ALA A 57 4.14 -6.45 -8.03
CA ALA A 57 4.64 -6.35 -6.66
C ALA A 57 4.21 -5.00 -6.04
N PRO A 58 4.04 -4.95 -4.71
CA PRO A 58 3.73 -3.73 -3.99
C PRO A 58 4.83 -2.68 -4.18
N ALA A 59 4.45 -1.44 -4.42
CA ALA A 59 5.33 -0.33 -4.09
C ALA A 59 4.95 0.19 -2.71
N SER A 60 5.95 0.37 -1.84
CA SER A 60 5.72 0.90 -0.49
C SER A 60 6.86 1.81 -0.05
N VAL A 61 6.50 2.79 0.76
CA VAL A 61 7.40 3.78 1.35
C VAL A 61 7.02 3.92 2.81
N SER A 62 8.00 3.85 3.71
CA SER A 62 7.86 4.26 5.10
C SER A 62 8.80 5.40 5.42
N TRP A 63 8.37 6.33 6.26
CA TRP A 63 9.22 7.40 6.75
C TRP A 63 8.86 7.86 8.15
N TYR A 64 9.84 8.39 8.90
CA TYR A 64 9.58 8.99 10.21
C TYR A 64 9.43 10.51 10.11
N MET A 65 8.36 11.03 10.69
CA MET A 65 8.09 12.46 10.81
C MET A 65 7.38 12.74 12.13
N ASP A 66 7.78 13.81 12.84
CA ASP A 66 7.17 14.25 14.10
C ASP A 66 7.04 13.15 15.18
N GLY A 67 8.04 12.26 15.26
CA GLY A 67 8.08 11.14 16.20
C GLY A 67 7.16 9.97 15.83
N GLN A 68 6.47 10.05 14.69
CA GLN A 68 5.56 9.02 14.19
C GLN A 68 6.15 8.33 12.96
N ASN A 69 5.81 7.05 12.78
CA ASN A 69 6.15 6.32 11.55
C ASN A 69 4.97 6.38 10.61
N LEU A 70 5.22 6.84 9.40
CA LEU A 70 4.26 6.96 8.32
C LEU A 70 4.55 5.88 7.28
N TYR A 71 3.51 5.34 6.68
CA TYR A 71 3.63 4.28 5.68
C TYR A 71 2.57 4.43 4.62
N TYR A 72 2.97 4.21 3.36
CA TYR A 72 2.06 4.16 2.24
C TYR A 72 2.44 3.04 1.29
N SER A 73 1.45 2.30 0.82
CA SER A 73 1.64 1.21 -0.15
C SER A 73 0.54 1.16 -1.19
N TYR A 74 0.90 0.71 -2.39
CA TYR A 74 -0.04 0.48 -3.48
C TYR A 74 0.35 -0.79 -4.26
N THR A 75 -0.63 -1.61 -4.64
CA THR A 75 -0.42 -3.01 -5.07
C THR A 75 -1.16 -3.43 -6.34
N ILE A 76 -1.99 -2.55 -6.92
CA ILE A 76 -2.93 -2.96 -7.98
C ILE A 76 -2.21 -3.35 -9.27
N HIS A 77 -1.16 -2.64 -9.64
CA HIS A 77 -0.47 -2.76 -10.92
C HIS A 77 0.93 -3.36 -10.79
N ASN A 78 1.76 -3.21 -11.81
CA ASN A 78 3.18 -3.56 -11.76
C ASN A 78 3.95 -2.61 -10.83
N PHE A 79 5.08 -3.06 -10.29
CA PHE A 79 5.86 -2.32 -9.29
C PHE A 79 6.12 -0.86 -9.70
N ILE A 80 6.53 -0.59 -10.95
CA ILE A 80 6.79 0.78 -11.39
C ILE A 80 5.56 1.67 -11.47
N GLN A 81 4.42 1.11 -11.88
CA GLN A 81 3.16 1.86 -11.92
C GLN A 81 2.69 2.15 -10.50
N ASN A 82 2.83 1.16 -9.61
CA ASN A 82 2.55 1.34 -8.19
C ASN A 82 3.49 2.40 -7.58
N LEU A 83 4.78 2.38 -7.90
CA LEU A 83 5.76 3.33 -7.40
C LEU A 83 5.50 4.74 -7.94
N TYR A 84 5.05 4.86 -9.19
CA TYR A 84 4.61 6.13 -9.76
C TYR A 84 3.42 6.70 -8.99
N ILE A 85 2.39 5.89 -8.74
CA ILE A 85 1.22 6.30 -7.97
C ILE A 85 1.63 6.72 -6.55
N VAL A 86 2.47 5.94 -5.88
CA VAL A 86 3.01 6.29 -4.56
C VAL A 86 3.76 7.63 -4.59
N SER A 87 4.65 7.82 -5.56
CA SER A 87 5.40 9.07 -5.72
C SER A 87 4.48 10.26 -5.95
N SER A 88 3.47 10.13 -6.82
CA SER A 88 2.54 11.22 -7.14
C SER A 88 1.61 11.56 -5.98
N ILE A 89 1.13 10.57 -5.22
CA ILE A 89 0.32 10.83 -4.02
C ILE A 89 1.14 11.55 -2.95
N ILE A 90 2.38 11.11 -2.69
CA ILE A 90 3.28 11.80 -1.75
C ILE A 90 3.54 13.23 -2.23
N GLU A 91 3.78 13.43 -3.52
CA GLU A 91 3.99 14.76 -4.09
C GLU A 91 2.79 15.69 -3.91
N LEU A 92 1.57 15.20 -4.19
CA LEU A 92 0.34 15.99 -4.02
C LEU A 92 0.09 16.34 -2.55
N GLU A 93 0.29 15.40 -1.64
CA GLU A 93 0.11 15.64 -0.20
C GLU A 93 1.18 16.59 0.37
N VAL A 94 2.45 16.42 -0.04
CA VAL A 94 3.52 17.35 0.32
C VAL A 94 3.20 18.76 -0.19
N ASN A 95 2.76 18.88 -1.45
CA ASN A 95 2.41 20.18 -2.03
C ASN A 95 1.20 20.81 -1.33
N ALA A 96 0.19 20.04 -0.95
CA ALA A 96 -0.97 20.52 -0.18
C ALA A 96 -0.55 21.02 1.22
N VAL A 97 0.44 20.38 1.85
CA VAL A 97 1.01 20.86 3.11
C VAL A 97 1.82 22.15 2.91
N LEU A 98 2.60 22.23 1.82
CA LEU A 98 3.41 23.41 1.52
C LEU A 98 2.57 24.62 1.09
N SER A 99 1.43 24.40 0.42
CA SER A 99 0.49 25.47 0.04
C SER A 99 -0.40 25.92 1.20
N GLY A 100 -0.40 25.20 2.33
CA GLY A 100 -1.26 25.46 3.48
C GLY A 100 -2.71 25.01 3.29
N GLU A 101 -3.01 24.27 2.22
CA GLU A 101 -4.32 23.63 2.01
C GLU A 101 -4.59 22.50 3.01
N LYS A 102 -3.52 21.84 3.47
CA LYS A 102 -3.57 20.84 4.54
C LYS A 102 -2.56 21.17 5.62
N SER A 103 -2.92 20.88 6.86
CA SER A 103 -1.98 20.91 7.98
C SER A 103 -1.02 19.72 7.95
N ARG A 104 0.13 19.86 8.63
CA ARG A 104 1.06 18.73 8.82
C ARG A 104 0.39 17.57 9.57
N ASP A 105 -0.43 17.87 10.58
CA ASP A 105 -1.13 16.85 11.36
C ASP A 105 -2.14 16.06 10.51
N GLU A 106 -2.83 16.70 9.57
CA GLU A 106 -3.70 15.99 8.62
C GLU A 106 -2.92 15.07 7.69
N CYS A 107 -1.74 15.50 7.22
CA CYS A 107 -0.86 14.67 6.42
C CYS A 107 -0.35 13.46 7.21
N VAL A 108 0.12 13.69 8.43
CA VAL A 108 0.55 12.65 9.38
C VAL A 108 -0.58 11.64 9.61
N ASN A 109 -1.77 12.09 10.02
CA ASN A 109 -2.92 11.21 10.25
C ASN A 109 -3.35 10.46 8.97
N GLY A 110 -3.18 11.07 7.80
CA GLY A 110 -3.46 10.44 6.52
C GLY A 110 -2.50 9.30 6.15
N PHE A 111 -1.26 9.34 6.63
CA PHE A 111 -0.23 8.34 6.34
C PHE A 111 0.18 7.50 7.55
N MET A 112 -0.42 7.74 8.71
CA MET A 112 -0.35 6.85 9.86
C MET A 112 -1.01 5.52 9.51
N GLU A 113 -0.22 4.57 8.99
CA GLU A 113 -0.58 3.16 9.02
C GLU A 113 0.22 2.47 10.13
N ASP A 114 -0.43 1.50 10.77
CA ASP A 114 0.14 0.73 11.87
C ASP A 114 1.49 0.10 11.44
N LYS A 115 2.54 0.24 12.26
CA LYS A 115 3.91 -0.23 11.94
C LYS A 115 3.97 -1.70 11.51
N GLU A 116 2.97 -2.47 11.90
CA GLU A 116 2.86 -3.91 11.68
C GLU A 116 1.86 -4.28 10.58
N ILE A 117 1.29 -3.32 9.83
CA ILE A 117 0.22 -3.62 8.87
C ILE A 117 0.65 -4.62 7.80
N GLU A 118 1.90 -4.57 7.35
CA GLU A 118 2.41 -5.53 6.38
C GLU A 118 2.62 -6.92 7.01
N VAL A 119 3.03 -6.97 8.28
CA VAL A 119 3.12 -8.22 9.05
C VAL A 119 1.73 -8.81 9.23
N HIS A 120 0.73 -7.99 9.58
CA HIS A 120 -0.67 -8.38 9.69
C HIS A 120 -1.26 -8.85 8.36
N ARG A 121 -0.93 -8.18 7.25
CA ARG A 121 -1.34 -8.59 5.90
C ARG A 121 -0.70 -9.91 5.48
N LYS A 122 0.56 -10.17 5.84
CA LYS A 122 1.22 -11.47 5.60
C LYS A 122 0.58 -12.58 6.45
N LYS A 123 0.33 -12.32 7.74
CA LYS A 123 -0.40 -13.24 8.62
C LYS A 123 -1.83 -13.51 8.12
N ALA A 124 -2.52 -12.49 7.61
CA ALA A 124 -3.86 -12.63 7.03
C ALA A 124 -3.85 -13.53 5.79
N ARG A 125 -2.83 -13.40 4.91
CA ARG A 125 -2.62 -14.29 3.77
C ARG A 125 -2.34 -15.73 4.19
N GLU A 126 -1.47 -15.92 5.18
CA GLU A 126 -1.21 -17.24 5.77
C GLU A 126 -2.48 -17.86 6.36
N LEU A 127 -3.27 -17.09 7.11
CA LEU A 127 -4.53 -17.53 7.72
C LEU A 127 -5.53 -17.99 6.66
N LEU A 128 -5.60 -17.30 5.52
CA LEU A 128 -6.46 -17.68 4.39
C LEU A 128 -5.86 -18.83 3.53
N GLY A 129 -4.69 -19.35 3.88
CA GLY A 129 -4.04 -20.42 3.15
C GLY A 129 -3.59 -20.03 1.74
N VAL A 130 -3.19 -18.76 1.57
CA VAL A 130 -2.60 -18.25 0.31
C VAL A 130 -1.14 -17.85 0.53
N SER A 131 -0.38 -17.75 -0.57
CA SER A 131 1.00 -17.25 -0.52
C SER A 131 1.06 -15.85 0.09
N LYS A 132 2.12 -15.55 0.86
CA LYS A 132 2.37 -14.23 1.46
C LYS A 132 2.47 -13.11 0.42
N ASP A 133 2.79 -13.47 -0.81
CA ASP A 133 2.90 -12.56 -1.95
C ASP A 133 1.71 -12.72 -2.92
N CYS A 134 0.58 -13.26 -2.46
CA CYS A 134 -0.63 -13.35 -3.24
C CYS A 134 -1.33 -11.98 -3.31
N TYR A 135 -1.47 -11.45 -4.52
CA TYR A 135 -2.21 -10.21 -4.81
C TYR A 135 -3.47 -10.46 -5.66
N ASP A 136 -3.86 -11.72 -5.81
CA ASP A 136 -5.07 -12.13 -6.52
C ASP A 136 -6.26 -12.09 -5.55
N PHE A 137 -7.04 -11.01 -5.62
CA PHE A 137 -8.20 -10.83 -4.75
C PHE A 137 -9.29 -11.87 -4.98
N ASP A 138 -9.46 -12.38 -6.20
CA ASP A 138 -10.46 -13.40 -6.50
C ASP A 138 -10.08 -14.74 -5.85
N LEU A 139 -8.79 -15.10 -5.91
CA LEU A 139 -8.25 -16.26 -5.20
C LEU A 139 -8.40 -16.11 -3.68
N ILE A 140 -8.08 -14.93 -3.14
CA ILE A 140 -8.24 -14.63 -1.70
C ILE A 140 -9.72 -14.74 -1.30
N SER A 141 -10.64 -14.19 -2.10
CA SER A 141 -12.07 -14.22 -1.82
C SER A 141 -12.63 -15.65 -1.89
N LYS A 142 -12.16 -16.45 -2.84
CA LYS A 142 -12.51 -17.87 -2.92
C LYS A 142 -12.07 -18.63 -1.67
N LYS A 143 -10.80 -18.47 -1.27
CA LYS A 143 -10.25 -19.11 -0.06
C LYS A 143 -10.97 -18.68 1.22
N TYR A 144 -11.28 -17.39 1.34
CA TYR A 144 -12.10 -16.86 2.42
C TYR A 144 -13.48 -17.54 2.47
N LYS A 145 -14.18 -17.69 1.35
CA LYS A 145 -15.51 -18.34 1.31
C LYS A 145 -15.42 -19.81 1.72
N ASP A 146 -14.39 -20.52 1.29
CA ASP A 146 -14.18 -21.92 1.63
C ASP A 146 -13.93 -22.09 3.14
N LEU A 147 -12.99 -21.31 3.71
CA LEU A 147 -12.69 -21.30 5.14
C LEU A 147 -13.88 -20.85 6.00
N SER A 148 -14.61 -19.84 5.55
CA SER A 148 -15.77 -19.31 6.26
C SER A 148 -16.90 -20.33 6.37
N LYS A 149 -17.09 -21.18 5.35
CA LYS A 149 -18.07 -22.28 5.41
C LYS A 149 -17.64 -23.36 6.40
N THR A 150 -16.34 -23.67 6.47
CA THR A 150 -15.80 -24.68 7.37
C THR A 150 -15.87 -24.25 8.84
N HIS A 151 -15.59 -22.99 9.14
CA HIS A 151 -15.57 -22.46 10.50
C HIS A 151 -16.84 -21.68 10.87
N HIS A 152 -17.93 -21.83 10.11
CA HIS A 152 -19.16 -21.09 10.41
C HIS A 152 -19.74 -21.54 11.76
N PRO A 153 -20.09 -20.61 12.68
CA PRO A 153 -20.63 -20.97 14.00
C PRO A 153 -21.92 -21.80 13.91
N ASP A 154 -22.78 -21.54 12.92
CA ASP A 154 -24.01 -22.33 12.67
C ASP A 154 -23.73 -23.78 12.22
N MET A 155 -22.48 -24.12 11.89
CA MET A 155 -22.03 -25.45 11.45
C MET A 155 -21.08 -26.09 12.48
N ASP A 156 -21.24 -25.77 13.76
CA ASP A 156 -20.38 -26.21 14.88
C ASP A 156 -18.91 -25.73 14.75
N GLY A 157 -18.72 -24.62 14.04
CA GLY A 157 -17.43 -23.98 13.81
C GLY A 157 -17.02 -23.02 14.93
N ASP A 158 -15.72 -22.75 15.01
CA ASP A 158 -15.13 -21.84 15.99
C ASP A 158 -15.39 -20.36 15.64
N LEU A 159 -16.13 -19.68 16.51
CA LEU A 159 -16.46 -18.26 16.39
C LEU A 159 -15.23 -17.35 16.36
N GLU A 160 -14.19 -17.64 17.16
CA GLU A 160 -12.96 -16.84 17.19
C GLU A 160 -12.20 -16.97 15.88
N MET A 161 -12.14 -18.19 15.35
CA MET A 161 -11.53 -18.45 14.05
C MET A 161 -12.32 -17.77 12.92
N PHE A 162 -13.65 -17.83 12.96
CA PHE A 162 -14.51 -17.16 11.97
C PHE A 162 -14.34 -15.63 11.99
N GLN A 163 -14.22 -15.02 13.16
CA GLN A 163 -13.93 -13.59 13.30
C GLN A 163 -12.54 -13.24 12.75
N SER A 164 -11.54 -14.07 13.02
CA SER A 164 -10.17 -13.90 12.53
C SER A 164 -10.10 -13.97 11.00
N ILE A 165 -10.78 -14.94 10.39
CA ILE A 165 -10.91 -15.09 8.92
C ILE A 165 -11.58 -13.85 8.30
N ASN A 166 -12.65 -13.36 8.92
CA ASN A 166 -13.35 -12.15 8.48
C ASN A 166 -12.48 -10.90 8.53
N ASN A 167 -11.77 -10.70 9.63
CA ASN A 167 -10.87 -9.57 9.81
C ASN A 167 -9.71 -9.62 8.81
N ALA A 168 -9.13 -10.79 8.59
CA ALA A 168 -8.10 -11.02 7.57
C ALA A 168 -8.60 -10.64 6.17
N HIS A 169 -9.79 -11.11 5.78
CA HIS A 169 -10.36 -10.79 4.47
C HIS A 169 -10.68 -9.30 4.32
N LYS A 170 -11.24 -8.64 5.35
CA LYS A 170 -11.48 -7.19 5.34
C LYS A 170 -10.18 -6.39 5.20
N MET A 171 -9.12 -6.80 5.89
CA MET A 171 -7.81 -6.16 5.81
C MET A 171 -7.22 -6.25 4.41
N LEU A 172 -7.23 -7.45 3.80
CA LEU A 172 -6.71 -7.65 2.45
C LEU A 172 -7.58 -6.99 1.38
N LYS A 173 -8.89 -6.92 1.59
CA LYS A 173 -9.80 -6.17 0.71
C LYS A 173 -9.44 -4.69 0.67
N ARG A 174 -9.14 -4.07 1.81
CA ARG A 174 -8.69 -2.64 1.87
C ARG A 174 -7.35 -2.41 1.19
N GLU A 175 -6.50 -3.43 1.11
CA GLU A 175 -5.22 -3.33 0.41
C GLU A 175 -5.37 -3.45 -1.12
N LEU A 176 -6.28 -4.31 -1.59
CA LEU A 176 -6.35 -4.73 -3.00
C LEU A 176 -7.52 -4.13 -3.79
N CYS A 177 -8.44 -3.42 -3.14
CA CYS A 177 -9.62 -2.76 -3.74
C CYS A 177 -9.77 -1.34 -3.20
#